data_AF-A0A1H2RP87-F1
#
_entry.id   AF-A0A1H2RP87-F1
#
_cell.length_a   1.000
_cell.length_b   1.000
_cell.length_c   1.000
_cell.angle_alpha   90.00
_cell.angle_beta   90.00
_cell.angle_gamma   90.00
#
_symmetry.space_group_name_H-M   'P 1'
#
loop_
_entity.id
_entity.type
_entity.pdbx_description
1 polymer ?
#
loop_
_entity_poly.entity_id
_entity_poly.type
_entity_poly.pdbx_seq_one_letter_code
_entity_poly.pdbx_strand_id
1 'polypeptide(L)' 'MLNITGVKQHAWLLFDGKLWQRNYWEHIVRNEPDWNQIRAYIQNNPLQWTLDKLNPVYGQSRGDA' A
#
# COMPACT_ATOMS: atom_id res chain seq x y z
N MET A 1 -17.32 -2.59 -10.09
CA MET A 1 -17.41 -3.57 -8.98
C MET A 1 -16.29 -4.58 -9.20
N LEU A 2 -15.20 -4.53 -8.42
CA LEU A 2 -14.08 -5.46 -8.58
C LEU A 2 -14.55 -6.86 -8.19
N ASN A 3 -14.57 -7.79 -9.15
CA ASN A 3 -14.97 -9.18 -8.91
C ASN A 3 -13.84 -9.89 -8.14
N ILE A 4 -13.96 -9.92 -6.82
CA ILE A 4 -13.11 -10.75 -5.97
C ILE A 4 -13.67 -12.17 -6.06
N THR A 5 -13.15 -12.96 -7.00
CA THR A 5 -13.61 -14.33 -7.32
C THR A 5 -13.80 -15.21 -6.08
N GLY A 6 -12.96 -15.02 -5.05
CA GLY A 6 -13.04 -15.73 -3.77
C GLY A 6 -14.35 -15.52 -2.99
N VAL A 7 -14.94 -14.32 -3.04
CA VAL A 7 -16.19 -14.02 -2.33
C VAL A 7 -17.36 -14.83 -2.89
N LYS A 8 -17.41 -14.99 -4.23
CA LYS A 8 -18.48 -15.73 -4.90
C LYS A 8 -18.30 -17.25 -4.81
N GLN A 9 -17.05 -17.73 -4.79
CA GLN A 9 -16.74 -19.16 -4.84
C GLN A 9 -16.58 -19.81 -3.45
N HIS A 10 -16.20 -19.04 -2.43
CA HIS A 10 -15.83 -19.57 -1.11
C HIS A 10 -16.56 -18.88 0.05
N ALA A 11 -17.60 -18.09 -0.24
CA ALA A 11 -18.39 -17.35 0.76
C ALA A 11 -17.55 -16.50 1.73
N TRP A 12 -16.42 -15.96 1.27
CA TRP A 12 -15.63 -15.01 2.06
C TRP A 12 -16.42 -13.73 2.33
N LEU A 13 -16.19 -13.13 3.50
CA LEU A 13 -16.79 -11.86 3.84
C LEU A 13 -16.42 -10.80 2.79
N LEU A 14 -17.42 -10.02 2.38
CA LEU A 14 -17.24 -8.88 1.50
C LEU A 14 -16.37 -7.83 2.20
N PHE A 15 -15.41 -7.29 1.47
CA PHE A 15 -14.69 -6.10 1.91
C PHE A 15 -15.52 -4.86 1.55
N ASP A 16 -16.19 -4.26 2.54
CA ASP A 16 -17.06 -3.08 2.38
C ASP A 16 -16.29 -1.75 2.27
N GLY A 17 -15.01 -1.81 1.87
CA GLY A 17 -14.12 -0.66 1.78
C GLY A 17 -13.56 -0.45 0.37
N LYS A 18 -12.83 0.66 0.19
CA LYS A 18 -12.01 0.87 -1.00
C LYS A 18 -10.73 0.04 -0.89
N LEU A 19 -10.63 -1.02 -1.69
CA LEU A 19 -9.46 -1.91 -1.68
C LEU A 19 -8.19 -1.21 -2.21
N TRP A 20 -8.37 -0.32 -3.18
CA TRP A 20 -7.29 0.40 -3.83
C TRP A 20 -7.29 1.88 -3.45
N GLN A 21 -6.10 2.44 -3.23
CA GLN A 21 -5.92 3.89 -3.20
C GLN A 21 -6.12 4.47 -4.60
N ARG A 22 -6.52 5.75 -4.68
CA ARG A 22 -6.94 6.40 -5.94
C ARG A 22 -5.83 6.50 -7.01
N ASN A 23 -4.57 6.42 -6.61
CA ASN A 23 -3.39 6.51 -7.49
C ASN A 23 -2.33 5.50 -7.04
N TYR A 24 -1.30 5.32 -7.87
CA TYR A 24 -0.11 4.52 -7.55
C TYR A 24 1.16 5.34 -7.85
N TRP A 25 2.25 5.00 -7.16
CA TRP A 25 3.57 5.57 -7.46
C TRP A 25 4.23 4.76 -8.59
N GLU A 26 4.78 5.46 -9.58
CA GLU A 26 5.50 4.86 -10.69
C GLU A 26 6.90 5.47 -10.82
N HIS A 27 7.86 4.66 -11.22
CA HIS A 27 9.22 5.09 -11.49
C HIS A 27 9.94 4.12 -12.41
N ILE A 28 10.66 4.65 -13.40
CA ILE A 28 11.41 3.87 -14.39
C ILE A 28 12.86 3.75 -13.92
N VAL A 29 13.32 2.52 -13.66
CA VAL A 29 14.71 2.25 -13.29
C VAL A 29 15.62 2.30 -14.51
N ARG A 30 16.51 3.27 -14.57
CA ARG A 30 17.36 3.53 -15.76
C ARG A 30 18.82 3.12 -15.60
N ASN A 31 19.26 2.89 -14.37
CA ASN A 31 20.65 2.58 -14.06
C ASN A 31 20.76 1.75 -12.78
N GLU A 32 21.95 1.19 -12.56
CA GLU A 32 22.25 0.33 -11.42
C GLU A 32 22.14 1.01 -10.05
N PRO A 33 22.58 2.27 -9.86
CA PRO A 33 22.37 2.98 -8.59
C PRO A 33 20.89 3.06 -8.18
N ASP A 34 20.01 3.41 -9.12
CA ASP A 34 18.57 3.51 -8.91
C ASP A 34 17.95 2.14 -8.57
N TRP A 35 18.37 1.09 -9.28
CA TRP A 35 18.01 -0.29 -8.97
C TRP A 35 18.37 -0.67 -7.53
N ASN A 36 19.59 -0.36 -7.10
CA ASN A 36 20.06 -0.69 -5.76
C ASN A 36 19.27 0.06 -4.67
N GLN A 37 18.93 1.33 -4.92
CA GLN A 37 18.12 2.12 -3.99
C GLN A 37 16.70 1.56 -3.84
N ILE A 38 16.02 1.26 -4.95
CA ILE A 38 14.65 0.74 -4.92
C ILE A 38 14.61 -0.64 -4.24
N ARG A 39 15.59 -1.50 -4.53
CA ARG A 39 15.70 -2.80 -3.88
C ARG A 39 15.86 -2.66 -2.37
N ALA A 40 16.76 -1.78 -1.92
CA ALA A 40 16.95 -1.50 -0.51
C ALA A 40 15.69 -0.91 0.13
N TYR A 41 14.98 -0.01 -0.56
CA TYR A 41 13.71 0.53 -0.07
C TYR A 41 12.67 -0.58 0.13
N ILE A 42 12.45 -1.46 -0.86
CA ILE A 42 11.47 -2.56 -0.76
C ILE A 42 11.80 -3.49 0.42
N GLN A 43 13.08 -3.81 0.62
CA GLN A 43 13.53 -4.68 1.72
C GLN A 43 13.33 -4.03 3.09
N ASN A 44 13.59 -2.72 3.20
CA ASN A 44 13.55 -2.01 4.47
C ASN A 44 12.17 -1.44 4.81
N ASN A 45 11.28 -1.25 3.84
CA ASN A 45 9.97 -0.63 4.04
C ASN A 45 9.13 -1.30 5.14
N PRO A 46 9.03 -2.65 5.25
CA PRO A 46 8.29 -3.29 6.34
C PRO A 46 8.82 -2.89 7.73
N LEU A 47 10.13 -2.71 7.88
CA LEU A 47 10.76 -2.32 9.13
C LEU A 47 10.56 -0.82 9.43
N GLN A 48 10.43 -0.01 8.39
CA GLN A 48 10.28 1.45 8.50
C GLN A 48 8.82 1.92 8.47
N TRP A 49 7.85 1.03 8.22
CA TRP A 49 6.45 1.38 8.04
C TRP A 49 5.84 2.17 9.21
N THR A 50 6.26 1.86 10.45
CA THR A 50 5.79 2.57 11.65
C THR A 50 6.30 4.01 11.74
N LEU A 51 7.31 4.39 10.98
CA LEU A 51 7.85 5.74 10.92
C LEU A 51 7.36 6.51 9.68
N ASP A 52 6.64 5.82 8.77
CA ASP A 52 6.16 6.39 7.53
C ASP A 52 5.00 7.37 7.77
N LYS A 53 5.06 8.55 7.14
CA LYS A 53 4.06 9.62 7.28
C LYS A 53 2.72 9.26 6.65
N LEU A 54 2.71 8.36 5.68
CA LEU A 54 1.50 7.84 5.02
C LEU A 54 0.92 6.63 5.76
N ASN A 55 1.53 6.20 6.86
CA ASN A 55 0.95 5.16 7.69
C ASN A 55 -0.41 5.64 8.24
N PRO A 56 -1.52 4.93 7.93
CA PRO A 56 -2.87 5.33 8.33
C PRO A 56 -3.05 5.49 9.84
N VAL A 57 -2.21 4.82 10.65
CA VAL A 57 -2.20 4.97 12.11
C VAL A 57 -2.03 6.43 12.53
N TYR A 58 -1.26 7.23 11.79
CA TYR A 58 -1.06 8.65 12.08
C TYR A 58 -2.04 9.58 11.34
N GLY A 59 -2.72 9.08 10.30
CA GLY A 59 -3.71 9.84 9.52
C GLY A 59 -5.08 9.95 10.19
N GLN A 60 -5.40 9.05 11.13
CA GLN A 60 -6.70 9.04 11.83
C GLN A 60 -6.77 10.00 13.02
N SER A 61 -5.64 10.50 13.53
CA SER A 61 -5.58 11.41 14.70
C SER A 61 -5.89 12.87 14.37
N ARG A 62 -6.18 13.21 13.11
CA ARG A 62 -6.41 14.58 12.62
C ARG A 62 -7.89 14.92 12.35
N GLY A 63 -8.81 14.02 12.70
CA GLY A 63 -10.25 14.17 12.48
C GLY A 63 -11.06 14.67 13.68
N ASP A 64 -10.43 14.84 14.85
CA ASP A 64 -11.10 15.27 16.09
C ASP A 64 -10.67 16.70 16.47
N ALA A 65 -11.07 17.70 15.68
CA ALA A 65 -11.02 19.12 16.02
C ALA A 65 -12.16 19.89 15.34
#